data_AF-A0A8T5QLJ9-F1
#
_entry.id   AF-A0A8T5QLJ9-F1
#
_cell.length_a   1.000
_cell.length_b   1.000
_cell.length_c   1.000
_cell.angle_alpha   90.00
_cell.angle_beta   90.00
_cell.angle_gamma   90.00
#
_symmetry.space_group_name_H-M   'P 1'
#
loop_
_entity.id
_entity.type
_entity.pdbx_description
1 polymer ?
#
loop_
_entity_poly.entity_id
_entity_poly.type
_entity_poly.pdbx_seq_one_letter_code
_entity_poly.pdbx_strand_id
1 'polypeptide(L)'
;MAFSELCTFGKYYCFGCCIIDGAVPSRKDLESAFKRNTLAFKQFKNLKSFAERENTGAIRACGVCNNLIWKNNKIICPLHPKLAGKDLRKRTFCFKDYLCHTAEIFNKWPEEKQKRFLKFIKSKNPDWYTFSMNIENGSWLKEFKQREARQQ
;
A
#
# COMPACT_ATOMS: atom_id res chain seq x y z
N MET A 1 -15.89 -3.29 -1.43
CA MET A 1 -14.48 -3.09 -1.04
C MET A 1 -14.01 -1.80 -1.67
N ALA A 2 -13.52 -0.87 -0.86
CA ALA A 2 -12.93 0.35 -1.38
C ALA A 2 -11.58 -0.01 -2.04
N PHE A 3 -11.50 0.09 -3.36
CA PHE A 3 -10.27 -0.16 -4.12
C PHE A 3 -9.93 1.09 -4.91
N SER A 4 -8.65 1.44 -4.94
CA SER A 4 -8.13 2.52 -5.77
C SER A 4 -7.02 1.97 -6.64
N GLU A 5 -7.03 2.32 -7.93
CA GLU A 5 -5.92 2.00 -8.84
C GLU A 5 -4.59 2.53 -8.30
N LEU A 6 -4.66 3.66 -7.59
CA LEU A 6 -3.54 4.31 -6.92
C LEU A 6 -2.81 3.37 -5.94
N CYS A 7 -3.53 2.45 -5.28
CA CYS A 7 -2.93 1.51 -4.34
C CYS A 7 -2.06 0.44 -5.01
N THR A 8 -2.21 0.24 -6.33
CA THR A 8 -1.45 -0.78 -7.09
C THR A 8 -0.97 -0.25 -8.44
N PHE A 9 -0.47 0.98 -8.46
CA PHE A 9 -0.12 1.70 -9.67
C PHE A 9 1.22 1.24 -10.28
N GLY A 10 1.18 0.60 -11.45
CA GLY A 10 2.37 0.20 -12.20
C GLY A 10 3.28 -0.77 -11.44
N LYS A 11 4.51 -0.36 -11.13
CA LYS A 11 5.44 -1.15 -10.30
C LYS A 11 5.23 -0.93 -8.79
N TYR A 12 4.40 0.04 -8.42
CA TYR A 12 4.20 0.48 -7.05
C TYR A 12 3.01 -0.22 -6.40
N TYR A 13 3.19 -0.59 -5.14
CA TYR A 13 2.13 -1.10 -4.28
C TYR A 13 2.17 -0.23 -3.02
N CYS A 14 1.12 0.55 -2.82
CA CYS A 14 0.99 1.35 -1.60
C CYS A 14 0.70 0.42 -0.43
N PHE A 15 1.32 0.69 0.70
CA PHE A 15 1.09 -0.04 1.95
C PHE A 15 0.37 0.80 3.01
N GLY A 16 -0.26 1.92 2.63
CA GLY A 16 -0.99 2.83 3.54
C GLY A 16 -1.94 2.12 4.51
N CYS A 17 -2.89 1.33 3.99
CA CYS A 17 -3.83 0.53 4.80
C CYS A 17 -3.18 -0.56 5.69
N CYS A 18 -1.89 -0.79 5.53
CA CYS A 18 -1.11 -1.79 6.24
C CYS A 18 -0.13 -1.16 7.24
N ILE A 19 -0.18 0.16 7.43
CA ILE A 19 0.49 0.90 8.49
C ILE A 19 -0.57 1.40 9.46
N ILE A 20 -0.33 1.24 10.76
CA ILE A 20 -1.16 1.86 11.79
C ILE A 20 -0.75 3.33 11.98
N ASP A 21 -1.76 4.18 12.11
CA ASP A 21 -1.65 5.61 12.36
C ASP A 21 -0.83 5.94 13.63
N GLY A 22 -0.03 7.00 13.59
CA GLY A 22 0.74 7.51 14.74
C GLY A 22 2.25 7.25 14.75
N ALA A 23 2.79 6.38 13.90
CA ALA A 23 4.24 6.21 13.74
C ALA A 23 4.60 6.01 12.26
N VAL A 24 5.18 7.03 11.62
CA VAL A 24 5.79 6.87 10.29
C VAL A 24 7.07 6.06 10.46
N PRO A 25 7.11 4.78 10.07
CA PRO A 25 8.23 3.94 10.41
C PRO A 25 9.40 4.31 9.51
N SER A 26 10.62 4.28 10.05
CA SER A 26 11.80 4.56 9.22
C SER A 26 11.88 3.54 8.07
N ARG A 27 12.44 3.96 6.94
CA ARG A 27 12.70 3.06 5.81
C ARG A 27 13.43 1.79 6.25
N LYS A 28 14.40 1.91 7.15
CA LYS A 28 15.19 0.79 7.68
C LYS A 28 14.32 -0.20 8.48
N ASP A 29 13.42 0.32 9.30
CA ASP A 29 12.50 -0.52 10.09
C ASP A 29 11.51 -1.27 9.19
N LEU A 30 10.97 -0.58 8.18
CA LEU A 30 10.12 -1.18 7.16
C LEU A 30 10.85 -2.27 6.39
N GLU A 31 12.07 -2.00 5.91
CA GLU A 31 12.88 -2.99 5.20
C GLU A 31 13.15 -4.22 6.06
N SER A 32 13.49 -4.04 7.33
CA SER A 32 13.68 -5.12 8.30
C SER A 32 12.38 -5.91 8.54
N ALA A 33 11.25 -5.22 8.69
CA ALA A 33 9.94 -5.85 8.86
C ALA A 33 9.54 -6.69 7.64
N PHE A 34 9.65 -6.13 6.43
CA PHE A 34 9.34 -6.83 5.20
C PHE A 34 10.26 -8.04 5.00
N LYS A 35 11.57 -7.93 5.28
CA LYS A 35 12.48 -9.08 5.24
C LYS A 35 12.03 -10.20 6.18
N ARG A 36 11.72 -9.88 7.43
CA ARG A 36 11.22 -10.86 8.43
C ARG A 36 9.89 -11.50 8.00
N ASN A 37 8.94 -10.70 7.53
CA ASN A 37 7.66 -11.20 7.04
C ASN A 37 7.84 -12.11 5.81
N THR A 38 8.78 -11.77 4.92
CA THR A 38 9.11 -12.57 3.73
C THR A 38 9.71 -13.92 4.12
N LEU A 39 10.62 -13.94 5.10
CA LEU A 39 11.20 -15.18 5.62
C LEU A 39 10.12 -16.06 6.27
N ALA A 40 9.25 -15.46 7.09
CA ALA A 40 8.13 -16.17 7.69
C ALA A 40 7.19 -16.74 6.61
N PHE A 41 6.86 -15.95 5.58
CA PHE A 41 6.00 -16.39 4.47
C PHE A 41 6.54 -17.63 3.76
N LYS A 42 7.87 -17.74 3.58
CA LYS A 42 8.51 -18.90 2.95
C LYS A 42 8.35 -20.21 3.74
N GLN A 43 7.99 -20.15 5.01
CA GLN A 43 7.76 -21.34 5.84
C GLN A 43 6.38 -21.97 5.59
N PHE A 44 5.48 -21.27 4.90
CA PHE A 44 4.13 -21.74 4.64
C PHE A 44 4.02 -22.37 3.25
N LYS A 45 3.43 -23.56 3.18
CA LYS A 45 3.26 -24.31 1.92
C LYS A 45 2.26 -23.66 0.96
N ASN A 46 1.27 -22.92 1.48
CA ASN A 46 0.23 -22.29 0.67
C ASN A 46 -0.34 -21.03 1.32
N LEU A 47 -1.03 -20.20 0.53
CA LEU A 47 -1.62 -18.93 0.98
C LEU A 47 -2.67 -19.11 2.08
N LYS A 48 -3.43 -20.22 2.08
CA LYS A 48 -4.44 -20.51 3.10
C LYS A 48 -3.78 -20.70 4.47
N SER A 49 -2.76 -21.55 4.55
CA SER A 49 -1.97 -21.76 5.77
C SER A 49 -1.30 -20.46 6.26
N PHE A 50 -0.80 -19.63 5.33
CA PHE A 50 -0.30 -18.31 5.69
C PHE A 50 -1.41 -17.41 6.26
N ALA A 51 -2.60 -17.38 5.65
CA ALA A 51 -3.74 -16.58 6.12
C ALA A 51 -4.34 -17.07 7.46
N GLU A 52 -4.11 -18.32 7.82
CA GLU A 52 -4.64 -18.97 9.02
C GLU A 52 -3.64 -19.03 10.17
N ARG A 53 -2.38 -18.63 9.94
CA ARG A 53 -1.32 -18.68 10.94
C ARG A 53 -1.63 -17.87 12.20
N GLU A 54 -1.02 -18.28 13.30
CA GLU A 54 -1.00 -17.48 14.52
C GLU A 54 -0.40 -16.08 14.24
N ASN A 55 -0.95 -15.04 14.84
CA ASN A 55 -0.57 -13.64 14.58
C ASN A 55 -0.85 -13.15 13.14
N THR A 56 -1.81 -13.76 12.44
CA THR A 56 -2.31 -13.24 11.15
C THR A 56 -2.75 -11.79 11.31
N GLY A 57 -2.19 -10.90 10.49
CA GLY A 57 -2.55 -9.48 10.50
C GLY A 57 -2.18 -8.72 11.77
N ALA A 58 -1.45 -9.35 12.71
CA ALA A 58 -0.79 -8.61 13.77
C ALA A 58 0.18 -7.58 13.18
N ILE A 59 0.39 -6.52 13.93
CA ILE A 59 1.19 -5.37 13.54
C ILE A 59 2.54 -5.47 14.23
N ARG A 60 3.62 -5.26 13.47
CA ARG A 60 4.97 -5.18 14.03
C ARG A 60 5.08 -3.94 14.92
N ALA A 61 6.05 -3.92 15.82
CA ALA A 61 6.37 -2.73 16.63
C ALA A 61 6.58 -1.47 15.78
N CYS A 62 7.08 -1.61 14.55
CA CYS A 62 7.21 -0.52 13.57
C CYS A 62 5.90 -0.18 12.83
N GLY A 63 4.72 -0.55 13.33
CA GLY A 63 3.43 -0.18 12.74
C GLY A 63 3.02 -0.93 11.46
N VAL A 64 3.86 -1.79 10.89
CA VAL A 64 3.56 -2.53 9.64
C VAL A 64 2.86 -3.86 9.88
N CYS A 65 1.88 -4.18 9.03
CA CYS A 65 1.21 -5.48 9.01
C CYS A 65 2.14 -6.65 8.69
N ASN A 66 2.02 -7.75 9.44
CA ASN A 66 2.77 -8.99 9.24
C ASN A 66 2.53 -9.68 7.89
N ASN A 67 1.53 -9.25 7.12
CA ASN A 67 1.20 -9.82 5.81
C ASN A 67 1.96 -9.15 4.65
N LEU A 68 2.64 -8.02 4.87
CA LEU A 68 3.43 -7.36 3.82
C LEU A 68 4.79 -8.02 3.66
N ILE A 69 5.10 -8.43 2.43
CA ILE A 69 6.32 -9.15 2.07
C ILE A 69 6.98 -8.55 0.84
N TRP A 70 8.26 -8.87 0.64
CA TRP A 70 8.96 -8.71 -0.62
C TRP A 70 8.64 -9.89 -1.57
N LYS A 71 8.21 -9.57 -2.78
CA LYS A 71 8.11 -10.52 -3.91
C LYS A 71 8.49 -9.81 -5.20
N ASN A 72 9.46 -10.34 -5.93
CA ASN A 72 9.93 -9.80 -7.21
C ASN A 72 10.22 -8.28 -7.16
N ASN A 73 10.99 -7.84 -6.15
CA ASN A 73 11.34 -6.44 -5.89
C ASN A 73 10.13 -5.50 -5.66
N LYS A 74 8.99 -6.05 -5.23
CA LYS A 74 7.80 -5.29 -4.85
C LYS A 74 7.34 -5.67 -3.45
N ILE A 75 6.78 -4.70 -2.73
CA ILE A 75 6.13 -4.93 -1.44
C ILE A 75 4.66 -5.26 -1.71
N ILE A 76 4.20 -6.43 -1.28
CA ILE A 76 2.83 -6.87 -1.56
C ILE A 76 2.22 -7.54 -0.33
N CYS A 77 0.89 -7.56 -0.28
CA CYS A 77 0.13 -8.48 0.58
C CYS A 77 -0.37 -9.64 -0.29
N PRO A 78 0.16 -10.86 -0.14
CA PRO A 78 -0.22 -11.99 -0.99
C PRO A 78 -1.66 -12.47 -0.73
N LEU A 79 -2.30 -11.99 0.36
CA LEU A 79 -3.68 -12.29 0.70
C LEU A 79 -4.70 -11.42 -0.04
N HIS A 80 -4.24 -10.40 -0.78
CA HIS A 80 -5.11 -9.50 -1.52
C HIS A 80 -5.80 -10.25 -2.69
N PRO A 81 -7.10 -10.03 -2.98
CA PRO A 81 -7.82 -10.74 -4.05
C PRO A 81 -7.16 -10.62 -5.42
N LYS A 82 -6.58 -9.45 -5.73
CA LYS A 82 -5.80 -9.22 -6.97
C LYS A 82 -4.63 -10.21 -7.15
N LEU A 83 -4.11 -10.78 -6.07
CA LEU A 83 -2.97 -11.70 -6.09
C LEU A 83 -3.37 -13.15 -5.78
N ALA A 84 -4.35 -13.35 -4.91
CA ALA A 84 -4.81 -14.66 -4.47
C ALA A 84 -6.02 -15.21 -5.25
N GLY A 85 -6.63 -14.42 -6.15
CA GLY A 85 -7.87 -14.75 -6.85
C GLY A 85 -9.14 -14.64 -5.99
N LYS A 86 -8.99 -14.60 -4.66
CA LYS A 86 -10.06 -14.36 -3.68
C LYS A 86 -9.52 -13.59 -2.49
N ASP A 87 -10.38 -12.90 -1.74
CA ASP A 87 -9.93 -12.13 -0.59
C ASP A 87 -9.66 -13.07 0.61
N LEU A 88 -8.37 -13.32 0.88
CA LEU A 88 -7.91 -14.14 2.00
C LEU A 88 -7.59 -13.31 3.25
N ARG A 89 -7.77 -11.99 3.20
CA ARG A 89 -7.53 -11.11 4.36
C ARG A 89 -8.64 -11.33 5.38
N LYS A 90 -8.31 -11.37 6.67
CA LYS A 90 -9.29 -11.41 7.76
C LYS A 90 -9.66 -9.99 8.17
N ARG A 91 -10.96 -9.68 8.27
CA ARG A 91 -11.46 -8.31 8.57
C ARG A 91 -11.04 -7.84 9.97
N THR A 92 -10.92 -8.78 10.91
CA THR A 92 -10.44 -8.53 12.28
C THR A 92 -9.06 -7.87 12.34
N PHE A 93 -8.23 -8.04 11.31
CA PHE A 93 -6.84 -7.56 11.31
C PHE A 93 -6.46 -6.72 10.10
N CYS A 94 -7.42 -6.46 9.22
CA CYS A 94 -7.19 -5.70 8.00
C CYS A 94 -8.38 -4.77 7.80
N PHE A 95 -8.08 -3.47 7.79
CA PHE A 95 -9.05 -2.44 7.46
C PHE A 95 -9.33 -2.45 5.95
N LYS A 96 -10.12 -3.45 5.51
CA LYS A 96 -10.46 -3.68 4.09
C LYS A 96 -11.17 -2.51 3.43
N ASP A 97 -11.80 -1.66 4.24
CA ASP A 97 -12.58 -0.52 3.81
C ASP A 97 -11.81 0.80 3.96
N TYR A 98 -10.57 0.75 4.48
CA TYR A 98 -9.72 1.93 4.58
C TYR A 98 -9.20 2.37 3.22
N LEU A 99 -9.39 3.65 2.92
CA LEU A 99 -8.67 4.39 1.89
C LEU A 99 -8.01 5.60 2.56
N CYS A 100 -6.75 5.88 2.22
CA CYS A 100 -6.15 7.14 2.64
C CYS A 100 -6.81 8.30 1.90
N HIS A 101 -6.72 9.49 2.48
CA HIS A 101 -7.35 10.71 1.94
C HIS A 101 -7.03 10.95 0.46
N THR A 102 -5.79 10.68 0.04
CA THR A 102 -5.37 10.79 -1.36
C THR A 102 -6.15 9.85 -2.28
N ALA A 103 -6.32 8.59 -1.87
CA ALA A 103 -7.04 7.59 -2.66
C ALA A 103 -8.54 7.89 -2.70
N GLU A 104 -9.13 8.38 -1.61
CA GLU A 104 -10.53 8.82 -1.57
C GLU A 104 -10.80 9.96 -2.56
N ILE A 105 -9.94 10.98 -2.57
CA ILE A 105 -10.08 12.10 -3.51
C ILE A 105 -9.84 11.65 -4.94
N PHE A 106 -8.78 10.86 -5.17
CA PHE A 106 -8.46 10.33 -6.49
C PHE A 106 -9.64 9.57 -7.11
N ASN A 107 -10.29 8.70 -6.33
CA ASN A 107 -11.43 7.90 -6.79
C ASN A 107 -12.66 8.75 -7.14
N LYS A 108 -12.80 9.96 -6.58
CA LYS A 108 -13.90 10.88 -6.88
C LYS A 108 -13.63 11.75 -8.11
N TRP A 109 -12.41 11.77 -8.63
CA TRP A 109 -12.09 12.57 -9.81
C TRP A 109 -12.58 11.94 -11.10
N PRO A 110 -12.91 12.75 -12.12
CA PRO A 110 -13.08 12.26 -13.49
C PRO A 110 -11.84 11.53 -13.99
N GLU A 111 -12.03 10.53 -14.86
CA GLU A 111 -10.97 9.66 -15.37
C GLU A 111 -9.79 10.45 -15.96
N GLU A 112 -10.07 11.53 -16.69
CA GLU A 112 -9.02 12.37 -17.27
C GLU A 112 -8.12 13.04 -16.23
N LYS A 113 -8.70 13.44 -15.09
CA LYS A 113 -7.93 14.01 -13.98
C LYS A 113 -7.15 12.92 -13.25
N GLN A 114 -7.72 11.73 -13.10
CA GLN A 114 -7.00 10.56 -12.58
C GLN A 114 -5.77 10.25 -13.44
N LYS A 115 -5.91 10.17 -14.77
CA LYS A 115 -4.81 9.94 -15.72
C LYS A 115 -3.69 10.98 -15.59
N ARG A 116 -4.04 12.27 -15.48
CA ARG A 116 -3.04 13.34 -15.26
C ARG A 116 -2.30 13.18 -13.94
N PHE A 117 -2.98 12.81 -12.86
CA PHE A 117 -2.32 12.57 -11.57
C PHE A 117 -1.39 11.36 -11.62
N LEU A 118 -1.82 10.27 -12.24
CA LEU A 118 -0.98 9.09 -12.45
C LEU A 118 0.26 9.42 -13.31
N LYS A 119 0.13 10.26 -14.34
CA LYS A 119 1.26 10.77 -15.14
C LYS A 119 2.21 11.63 -14.30
N PHE A 120 1.68 12.50 -13.44
CA PHE A 120 2.46 13.29 -12.49
C PHE A 120 3.25 12.39 -11.52
N ILE A 121 2.65 11.33 -10.99
CA ILE A 121 3.37 10.39 -10.12
C ILE A 121 4.47 9.65 -10.90
N LYS A 122 4.18 9.21 -12.13
CA LYS A 122 5.19 8.56 -13.00
C LYS A 122 6.39 9.47 -13.24
N SER A 123 6.18 10.76 -13.48
CA SER A 123 7.29 11.70 -13.76
C SER A 123 8.20 11.95 -12.56
N LYS A 124 7.76 11.63 -11.33
CA LYS A 124 8.60 11.67 -10.12
C LYS A 124 9.58 10.50 -10.03
N ASN A 125 9.38 9.43 -10.81
CA ASN A 125 10.14 8.17 -10.74
C ASN A 125 10.48 7.72 -9.30
N PRO A 126 9.51 7.63 -8.39
CA PRO A 126 9.79 7.36 -7.00
C PRO A 126 10.26 5.91 -6.79
N ASP A 127 10.90 5.66 -5.64
CA ASP A 127 10.99 4.31 -5.10
C ASP A 127 9.70 3.94 -4.33
N TRP A 128 9.63 2.71 -3.83
CA TRP A 128 8.45 2.19 -3.13
C TRP A 128 8.12 2.96 -1.85
N TYR A 129 9.13 3.47 -1.15
CA TYR A 129 9.00 4.15 0.12
C TYR A 129 8.47 5.56 -0.13
N THR A 130 9.17 6.31 -0.99
CA THR A 130 8.76 7.64 -1.40
C THR A 130 7.34 7.62 -1.96
N PHE A 131 7.02 6.67 -2.84
CA PHE A 131 5.66 6.52 -3.37
C PHE A 131 4.63 6.37 -2.25
N SER A 132 4.79 5.37 -1.38
CA SER A 132 3.76 5.06 -0.40
C SER A 132 3.59 6.16 0.63
N MET A 133 4.68 6.79 1.07
CA MET A 133 4.62 7.89 2.04
C MET A 133 3.95 9.13 1.46
N ASN A 134 4.27 9.52 0.23
CA ASN A 134 3.68 10.72 -0.39
C ASN A 134 2.21 10.51 -0.80
N ILE A 135 1.80 9.27 -1.10
CA ILE A 135 0.39 8.92 -1.28
C ILE A 135 -0.34 8.95 0.06
N GLU A 136 0.21 8.31 1.09
CA GLU A 136 -0.42 8.21 2.40
C GLU A 136 -0.62 9.58 3.07
N ASN A 137 0.43 10.40 3.13
CA ASN A 137 0.39 11.71 3.78
C ASN A 137 -0.22 12.83 2.90
N GLY A 138 -0.56 12.53 1.65
CA GLY A 138 -1.18 13.49 0.71
C GLY A 138 -0.29 14.62 0.20
N SER A 139 1.03 14.56 0.40
CA SER A 139 1.95 15.59 -0.10
C SER A 139 1.88 15.74 -1.62
N TRP A 140 1.81 14.64 -2.38
CA TRP A 140 1.71 14.67 -3.83
C TRP A 140 0.34 15.09 -4.33
N LEU A 141 -0.71 14.81 -3.58
CA LEU A 141 -2.03 15.34 -3.87
C LEU A 141 -2.02 16.88 -3.80
N LYS A 142 -1.42 17.42 -2.72
CA LYS A 142 -1.27 18.87 -2.54
C LYS A 142 -0.43 19.48 -3.65
N GLU A 143 0.72 18.89 -3.96
CA GLU A 143 1.61 19.37 -5.03
C GLU A 143 0.90 19.37 -6.40
N PHE A 144 0.17 18.29 -6.73
CA PHE A 144 -0.55 18.21 -7.99
C PHE A 144 -1.63 19.29 -8.12
N LYS A 145 -2.44 19.50 -7.07
CA LYS A 145 -3.46 20.57 -7.05
C LYS A 145 -2.85 21.96 -7.23
N GLN A 146 -1.70 22.23 -6.61
CA GLN A 146 -0.99 23.50 -6.77
C GLN A 146 -0.48 23.71 -8.20
N ARG A 147 -0.02 22.65 -8.87
CA ARG A 147 0.40 22.73 -10.28
C ARG A 147 -0.78 23.01 -11.21
N GLU A 148 -1.91 22.32 -11.02
CA GLU A 148 -3.10 22.55 -11.83
C GLU A 148 -3.62 23.99 -11.69
N ALA A 149 -3.60 24.56 -10.47
CA ALA A 149 -4.05 25.93 -10.23
C ALA A 149 -3.15 27.01 -10.86
N ARG A 150 -1.88 26.70 -11.17
CA ARG A 150 -0.95 27.63 -11.83
C ARG A 150 -0.98 27.54 -13.36
N GLN A 151 -1.67 26.52 -13.89
CA GLN A 151 -1.82 26.28 -15.33
C GLN A 151 -3.20 26.73 -15.84
N GLN A 152 -4.02 27.29 -14.95
CA GLN A 152 -5.30 27.94 -15.21
C GLN A 152 -5.10 29.44 -15.08
#